data_AF-A0A4R5CWD6-F1
#
_entry.id   AF-A0A4R5CWD6-F1
#
_cell.length_a   1.000
_cell.length_b   1.000
_cell.length_c   1.000
_cell.angle_alpha   90.00
_cell.angle_beta   90.00
_cell.angle_gamma   90.00
#
_symmetry.space_group_name_H-M   'P 1'
#
loop_
_entity.id
_entity.type
_entity.pdbx_description
1 polymer ?
#
loop_
_entity_poly.entity_id
_entity_poly.type
_entity_poly.pdbx_seq_one_letter_code
_entity_poly.pdbx_strand_id
1 'polypeptide(L)' 'MCTECDDHATPCSRPSTDADHHPLSRRELIAAGLNPDDPKHGRGLCSLCHKRSTAKHQPGGWNAR' A
#
# COMPACT_ATOMS: atom_id res chain seq x y z
N MET A 1 -3.47 13.71 3.32
CA MET A 1 -2.14 13.61 3.98
C MET A 1 -1.82 12.14 4.16
N CYS A 2 -0.55 11.74 4.12
CA CYS A 2 -0.15 10.33 4.26
C CYS A 2 -0.25 9.88 5.74
N THR A 3 -1.41 9.43 6.19
CA THR A 3 -1.66 9.19 7.63
C THR A 3 -1.51 7.74 8.09
N GLU A 4 -1.50 6.78 7.17
CA GLU A 4 -1.55 5.33 7.49
C GLU A 4 -0.40 4.57 6.80
N CYS A 5 0.83 4.91 7.20
CA CYS A 5 2.06 4.34 6.67
C CYS A 5 2.67 3.36 7.67
N ASP A 6 3.21 2.24 7.18
CA ASP A 6 3.55 1.08 8.01
C ASP A 6 4.82 1.26 8.88
N ASP A 7 5.65 2.27 8.58
CA ASP A 7 7.00 2.39 9.12
C ASP A 7 7.26 3.72 9.86
N HIS A 8 6.20 4.40 10.32
CA HIS A 8 6.33 5.65 11.06
C HIS A 8 5.68 5.58 12.44
N ALA A 9 6.43 6.01 13.47
CA ALA A 9 5.90 6.17 14.83
C ALA A 9 4.97 7.39 14.98
N THR A 10 5.00 8.33 14.02
CA THR A 10 4.18 9.54 13.97
C THR A 10 3.58 9.72 12.56
N PRO A 11 2.40 10.33 12.40
CA PRO A 11 1.79 10.52 11.09
C PRO A 11 2.73 11.19 10.08
N CYS A 12 2.82 10.65 8.87
CA CYS A 12 3.67 11.22 7.83
C CYS A 12 3.02 12.54 7.33
N SER A 13 3.72 13.66 7.55
CA SER A 13 3.24 15.00 7.18
C SER A 13 3.32 15.30 5.67
N ARG A 14 3.74 14.33 4.87
CA ARG A 14 3.87 14.49 3.41
C ARG A 14 2.51 14.36 2.72
N PRO A 15 2.31 15.04 1.57
CA PRO A 15 1.11 14.86 0.77
C PRO A 15 0.98 13.42 0.31
N SER A 16 -0.26 12.93 0.30
CA SER A 16 -0.61 11.65 -0.30
C SER A 16 -0.72 11.85 -1.80
N THR A 17 0.09 11.12 -2.58
CA THR A 17 0.15 11.24 -4.04
C THR A 17 -0.10 9.93 -4.76
N ASP A 18 0.09 8.80 -4.07
CA ASP A 18 0.07 7.47 -4.65
C ASP A 18 -1.05 6.67 -3.95
N ALA A 19 -1.91 6.02 -4.73
CA ALA A 19 -2.93 5.13 -4.22
C ALA A 19 -2.32 3.76 -3.89
N ASP A 20 -2.60 3.23 -2.70
CA ASP A 20 -2.19 1.89 -2.27
C ASP A 20 -3.42 1.05 -1.87
N HIS A 21 -3.31 -0.27 -1.97
CA HIS A 21 -4.38 -1.17 -1.49
C HIS A 21 -4.15 -1.49 0.01
N HIS A 22 -5.20 -1.45 0.82
CA HIS A 22 -5.17 -1.70 2.26
C HIS A 22 -6.53 -2.21 2.80
N PRO A 23 -6.57 -3.10 3.79
CA PRO A 23 -5.45 -3.88 4.34
C PRO A 23 -5.05 -5.06 3.45
N LEU A 24 -5.88 -5.39 2.46
CA LEU A 24 -5.63 -6.45 1.50
C LEU A 24 -4.88 -5.90 0.29
N SER A 25 -3.94 -6.67 -0.24
CA SER A 25 -3.32 -6.42 -1.53
C SER A 25 -4.33 -6.60 -2.66
N ARG A 26 -4.03 -6.01 -3.82
CA ARG A 26 -4.83 -6.21 -5.04
C ARG A 26 -5.02 -7.70 -5.38
N ARG A 27 -4.00 -8.52 -5.15
CA ARG A 27 -4.06 -9.98 -5.41
C ARG A 27 -5.04 -10.67 -4.47
N GLU A 28 -5.03 -10.31 -3.19
CA GLU A 28 -5.96 -10.86 -2.19
C GLU A 28 -7.41 -10.44 -2.46
N LEU A 29 -7.64 -9.19 -2.87
CA LEU A 29 -8.97 -8.70 -3.26
C LEU A 29 -9.53 -9.49 -4.44
N ILE A 30 -8.71 -9.71 -5.48
CA ILE A 30 -9.08 -10.51 -6.64
C ILE A 30 -9.36 -11.97 -6.24
N ALA A 31 -8.51 -12.57 -5.41
CA ALA A 31 -8.69 -13.94 -4.93
C ALA A 31 -9.96 -14.10 -4.08
N ALA A 32 -10.36 -13.06 -3.35
CA ALA A 32 -11.59 -13.03 -2.56
C ALA A 32 -12.85 -12.69 -3.39
N GLY A 33 -12.71 -12.43 -4.71
CA GLY A 33 -13.83 -12.02 -5.57
C GLY A 33 -14.36 -10.61 -5.25
N LEU A 34 -13.57 -9.79 -4.58
CA LEU A 34 -13.91 -8.40 -4.25
C LEU A 34 -13.49 -7.46 -5.38
N ASN A 35 -14.12 -6.29 -5.46
CA ASN A 35 -13.69 -5.24 -6.39
C ASN A 35 -12.35 -4.62 -5.90
N PRO A 36 -11.24 -4.79 -6.65
CA PRO A 36 -9.95 -4.23 -6.24
C PRO A 36 -9.91 -2.70 -6.30
N ASP A 37 -10.78 -2.08 -7.11
CA ASP A 37 -10.83 -0.63 -7.30
C ASP A 37 -11.86 0.05 -6.36
N ASP A 38 -12.43 -0.70 -5.41
CA ASP A 38 -13.32 -0.16 -4.39
C ASP A 38 -12.52 0.73 -3.41
N PRO A 39 -12.84 2.04 -3.28
CA PRO A 39 -12.11 2.94 -2.41
C PRO A 39 -12.06 2.50 -0.94
N LYS A 40 -12.98 1.63 -0.48
CA LYS A 40 -12.93 1.08 0.88
C LYS A 40 -11.69 0.22 1.15
N HIS A 41 -11.04 -0.26 0.09
CA HIS A 41 -9.78 -1.01 0.14
C HIS A 41 -8.58 -0.18 -0.33
N GLY A 42 -8.76 1.13 -0.48
CA GLY A 42 -7.70 2.06 -0.85
C GLY A 42 -7.21 2.86 0.35
N ARG A 43 -5.91 3.18 0.36
CA ARG A 43 -5.34 4.24 1.20
C ARG A 43 -4.46 5.17 0.37
N GLY A 44 -4.30 6.40 0.85
CA GLY A 44 -3.43 7.37 0.23
C GLY A 44 -2.06 7.44 0.90
N LEU A 45 -0.98 7.24 0.15
CA LEU A 45 0.40 7.33 0.63
C LEU A 45 1.22 8.39 -0.11
N CYS A 46 2.24 8.92 0.56
CA CYS A 46 3.30 9.64 -0.15
C CYS A 46 4.20 8.64 -0.87
N SER A 47 4.88 9.08 -1.94
CA SER A 47 5.68 8.17 -2.76
C SER A 47 6.78 7.39 -2.03
N LEU A 48 7.36 7.95 -0.96
CA LEU A 48 8.34 7.22 -0.14
C LEU A 48 7.70 6.11 0.68
N CYS A 49 6.57 6.39 1.33
CA CYS A 49 5.85 5.39 2.12
C CYS A 49 5.29 4.29 1.22
N HIS A 50 4.75 4.66 0.05
CA HIS A 50 4.26 3.71 -0.94
C HIS A 50 5.34 2.72 -1.38
N LYS A 51 6.54 3.22 -1.76
CA LYS A 51 7.67 2.36 -2.17
C LYS A 51 8.12 1.42 -1.06
N ARG A 52 8.12 1.87 0.21
CA ARG A 52 8.45 1.02 1.37
C ARG A 52 7.42 -0.08 1.59
N SER A 53 6.12 0.27 1.58
CA SER A 53 5.00 -0.69 1.65
C SER A 53 5.14 -1.76 0.56
N THR A 54 5.39 -1.34 -0.70
CA THR A 54 5.60 -2.26 -1.82
C THR A 54 6.81 -3.17 -1.59
N ALA A 55 7.96 -2.62 -1.16
CA ALA A 55 9.17 -3.41 -0.93
C ALA A 55 9.00 -4.46 0.18
N LYS A 56 8.24 -4.13 1.23
CA LYS A 56 7.99 -4.99 2.39
C LYS A 56 6.97 -6.08 2.09
N HIS A 57 5.83 -5.71 1.49
CA HIS A 57 4.69 -6.61 1.34
C HIS A 57 4.64 -7.31 -0.01
N GLN A 58 5.22 -6.71 -1.06
CA GLN A 58 5.16 -7.20 -2.43
C GLN A 58 6.56 -7.22 -3.08
N PRO A 59 7.56 -7.87 -2.44
CA PRO A 59 8.90 -7.93 -3.00
C PRO A 59 8.88 -8.60 -4.37
N GLY A 60 9.62 -8.02 -5.32
CA GLY A 60 9.79 -8.63 -6.63
C GLY A 60 10.55 -9.96 -6.53
N GLY A 61 10.12 -10.96 -7.30
CA GLY A 61 10.69 -12.31 -7.25
C GLY A 61 12.05 -12.49 -7.93
N TRP A 62 12.62 -11.45 -8.55
CA TRP A 62 13.83 -11.58 -9.38
C TRP A 62 15.08 -12.04 -8.59
N ASN A 63 15.11 -11.76 -7.27
CA ASN A 63 16.21 -12.14 -6.38
C ASN A 63 15.71 -12.90 -5.13
N ALA A 64 14.60 -13.62 -5.25
CA ALA A 64 14.15 -14.53 -4.21
C ALA A 64 15.09 -15.76 -4.22
N ARG A 65 16.18 -15.69 -3.45
CA ARG A 65 17.14 -16.78 -3.24
C ARG A 65 16.78 -17.57 -1.99
#